data_AF-A0A329W547-F1
#
_entry.id   AF-A0A329W547-F1
#
_cell.length_a   1.000
_cell.length_b   1.000
_cell.length_c   1.000
_cell.angle_alpha   90.00
_cell.angle_beta   90.00
_cell.angle_gamma   90.00
#
_symmetry.space_group_name_H-M   'P 1'
#
loop_
_entity.id
_entity.type
_entity.pdbx_description
1 polymer ?
#
loop_
_entity_poly.entity_id
_entity_poly.type
_entity_poly.pdbx_seq_one_letter_code
_entity_poly.pdbx_strand_id
1 'polypeptide(L)'
;MNTEYQFESTEQRAFEMPFKMRVNGLNKIAQIRAQHFNSDNKELAIFIDEMHDKRNERYVDHKRLLAAIFYLARIPIDRHELELYQLTNEEMCNLIRAVNLIKATSVLFRAIA
;
A
#
# COMPACT_ATOMS: atom_id res chain seq x y z
N MET A 1 -48.14 32.70 10.26
CA MET A 1 -46.76 32.70 9.73
C MET A 1 -46.25 31.28 9.85
N ASN A 2 -46.15 30.57 8.73
CA ASN A 2 -45.59 29.21 8.70
C ASN A 2 -44.08 29.35 8.52
N THR A 3 -43.32 29.11 9.58
CA THR A 3 -41.87 28.89 9.48
C THR A 3 -41.65 27.49 8.94
N GLU A 4 -41.49 27.36 7.63
CA GLU A 4 -40.93 26.16 7.02
C GLU A 4 -39.49 26.00 7.53
N TYR A 5 -39.30 25.01 8.41
CA TYR A 5 -37.97 24.55 8.78
C TYR A 5 -37.35 23.91 7.54
N GLN A 6 -36.36 24.58 6.94
CA GLN A 6 -35.53 23.97 5.90
C GLN A 6 -34.70 22.87 6.55
N PHE A 7 -35.10 21.62 6.35
CA PHE A 7 -34.22 20.48 6.60
C PHE A 7 -33.12 20.51 5.54
N GLU A 8 -31.94 21.01 5.88
CA GLU A 8 -30.73 20.66 5.13
C GLU A 8 -30.58 19.14 5.21
N SER A 9 -30.65 18.48 4.06
CA SER A 9 -30.50 17.02 3.96
C SER A 9 -29.21 16.59 4.66
N THR A 10 -29.32 15.81 5.73
CA THR A 10 -28.21 15.14 6.44
C THR A 10 -27.67 13.93 5.66
N GLU A 11 -27.97 13.84 4.37
CA GLU A 11 -27.46 12.77 3.52
C GLU A 11 -25.93 12.88 3.47
N GLN A 12 -25.28 11.76 3.82
CA GLN A 12 -23.85 11.57 3.59
C GLN A 12 -23.56 11.75 2.10
N ARG A 13 -23.15 12.97 1.72
CA ARG A 13 -22.44 13.16 0.47
C ARG A 13 -21.11 12.43 0.62
N ALA A 14 -20.98 11.28 -0.05
CA ALA A 14 -19.70 10.63 -0.19
C ALA A 14 -18.75 11.64 -0.86
N PHE A 15 -17.86 12.22 -0.07
CA PHE A 15 -16.82 13.10 -0.60
C PHE A 15 -15.70 12.23 -1.17
N GLU A 16 -15.24 12.59 -2.36
CA GLU A 16 -14.07 11.96 -2.94
C GLU A 16 -12.88 12.17 -1.99
N MET A 17 -12.36 11.07 -1.43
CA MET A 17 -11.22 11.14 -0.54
C MET A 17 -9.96 11.47 -1.36
N PRO A 18 -9.26 12.58 -1.07
CA PRO A 18 -8.05 12.93 -1.79
C PRO A 18 -7.01 11.81 -1.71
N PHE A 19 -6.31 11.55 -2.81
CA PHE A 19 -5.31 10.48 -2.89
C PHE A 19 -4.29 10.53 -1.73
N LYS A 20 -3.78 11.71 -1.41
CA LYS A 20 -2.85 11.93 -0.28
C LYS A 20 -3.46 11.50 1.06
N MET A 21 -4.73 11.80 1.30
CA MET A 21 -5.42 11.42 2.53
C MET A 21 -5.55 9.90 2.64
N ARG A 22 -5.84 9.23 1.52
CA ARG A 22 -5.91 7.76 1.45
C ARG A 22 -4.56 7.11 1.77
N VAL A 23 -3.48 7.58 1.14
CA VAL A 23 -2.11 7.06 1.40
C VAL A 23 -1.74 7.25 2.88
N ASN A 24 -2.00 8.43 3.43
CA ASN A 24 -1.72 8.73 4.84
C ASN A 24 -2.53 7.83 5.78
N GLY A 25 -3.82 7.61 5.48
CA GLY A 25 -4.68 6.72 6.25
C GLY A 25 -4.19 5.28 6.25
N LEU A 26 -3.80 4.74 5.09
CA LEU A 26 -3.23 3.38 4.98
C LEU A 26 -1.93 3.25 5.78
N ASN A 27 -1.04 4.24 5.69
CA ASN A 27 0.20 4.26 6.47
C ASN A 27 -0.08 4.33 7.98
N LYS A 28 -1.09 5.10 8.41
CA LYS A 28 -1.48 5.18 9.82
C LYS A 28 -2.05 3.86 10.33
N ILE A 29 -2.86 3.18 9.52
CA ILE A 29 -3.38 1.84 9.85
C ILE A 29 -2.24 0.84 10.00
N ALA A 30 -1.27 0.84 9.08
CA ALA A 30 -0.10 -0.03 9.17
C ALA A 30 0.69 0.20 10.47
N GLN A 31 0.88 1.46 10.87
CA GLN A 31 1.52 1.80 12.14
C GLN A 31 0.75 1.24 13.35
N ILE A 32 -0.58 1.42 13.39
CA ILE A 32 -1.42 0.92 14.49
C ILE A 32 -1.36 -0.62 14.56
N ARG A 33 -1.37 -1.31 13.41
CA ARG A 33 -1.23 -2.76 13.33
C ARG A 33 0.10 -3.24 13.90
N ALA A 34 1.20 -2.59 13.53
CA ALA A 34 2.51 -2.91 14.05
C ALA A 34 2.61 -2.70 15.58
N GLN A 35 1.95 -1.67 16.11
CA GLN A 35 2.01 -1.33 17.54
C GLN A 35 1.13 -2.22 18.43
N HIS A 36 -0.05 -2.62 17.96
CA HIS A 36 -1.07 -3.23 18.83
C HIS A 36 -1.41 -4.68 18.49
N PHE A 37 -1.10 -5.15 17.28
CA PHE A 37 -1.63 -6.42 16.78
C PHE A 37 -0.56 -7.50 16.54
N ASN A 38 0.70 -7.26 16.92
CA ASN A 38 1.83 -8.17 16.64
C ASN A 38 1.78 -8.72 15.21
N SER A 39 1.46 -7.85 14.25
CA SER A 39 1.34 -8.19 12.84
C SER A 39 2.70 -8.69 12.36
N ASP A 40 2.85 -10.01 12.21
CA ASP A 40 3.93 -10.58 11.44
C ASP A 40 3.69 -10.19 9.98
N ASN A 41 4.69 -9.65 9.29
CA ASN A 41 4.58 -9.20 7.89
C ASN A 41 4.45 -10.39 6.92
N LYS A 42 3.67 -11.42 7.28
CA LYS A 42 3.58 -12.73 6.65
C LYS A 42 3.03 -12.62 5.23
N GLU A 43 1.98 -11.84 5.01
CA GLU A 43 1.46 -11.62 3.65
C GLU A 43 2.46 -10.88 2.76
N LEU A 44 3.25 -9.98 3.34
CA LEU A 44 4.32 -9.29 2.59
C LEU A 44 5.47 -10.27 2.25
N ALA A 45 5.81 -11.19 3.15
CA ALA A 45 6.79 -12.24 2.89
C ALA A 45 6.32 -13.16 1.75
N ILE A 46 5.09 -13.67 1.84
CA ILE A 46 4.49 -14.52 0.80
C ILE A 46 4.50 -13.78 -0.55
N PHE A 47 4.12 -12.50 -0.57
CA PHE A 47 4.15 -11.70 -1.79
C PHE A 47 5.55 -11.60 -2.41
N ILE A 48 6.60 -11.37 -1.61
CA ILE A 48 7.97 -11.30 -2.12
C ILE A 48 8.43 -12.66 -2.63
N ASP A 49 8.12 -13.74 -1.91
CA ASP A 49 8.48 -15.10 -2.31
C ASP A 49 7.82 -15.47 -3.66
N GLU A 50 6.54 -15.13 -3.84
CA GLU A 50 5.82 -15.29 -5.12
C GLU A 50 6.47 -14.48 -6.26
N MET A 51 6.98 -13.28 -5.97
CA MET A 51 7.67 -12.46 -6.96
C MET A 51 9.08 -12.97 -7.29
N HIS A 52 9.72 -13.69 -6.36
CA HIS A 52 11.03 -14.31 -6.55
C HIS A 52 10.98 -15.71 -7.16
N ASP A 53 9.81 -16.33 -7.31
CA ASP A 53 9.67 -17.68 -7.85
C ASP A 53 10.14 -17.77 -9.31
N LYS A 54 11.32 -18.35 -9.51
CA LYS A 54 11.96 -18.59 -10.82
C LYS A 54 11.22 -19.61 -11.68
N ARG A 55 10.32 -20.41 -11.09
CA ARG A 55 9.52 -21.40 -11.83
C ARG A 55 8.31 -20.76 -12.50
N ASN A 56 7.97 -19.53 -12.12
CA ASN A 56 6.86 -18.80 -12.70
C ASN A 56 7.18 -18.38 -14.15
N GLU A 57 6.27 -18.65 -15.09
CA GLU A 57 6.41 -18.27 -16.50
C GLU A 57 6.57 -16.75 -16.69
N ARG A 58 6.10 -15.95 -15.75
CA ARG A 58 6.18 -14.48 -15.72
C ARG A 58 7.28 -13.94 -14.80
N TYR A 59 8.25 -14.78 -14.41
CA TYR A 59 9.34 -14.41 -13.50
C TYR A 59 10.03 -13.08 -13.85
N VAL A 60 10.27 -12.82 -15.14
CA VAL A 60 10.90 -11.57 -15.60
C VAL A 60 10.04 -10.35 -15.29
N ASP A 61 8.72 -10.44 -15.48
CA ASP A 61 7.78 -9.37 -15.17
C ASP A 61 7.68 -9.17 -13.65
N HIS A 62 7.62 -10.27 -12.88
CA HIS A 62 7.56 -10.24 -11.42
C HIS A 62 8.82 -9.59 -10.82
N LYS A 63 10.01 -9.96 -11.30
CA LYS A 63 11.27 -9.35 -10.89
C LYS A 63 11.30 -7.85 -11.18
N ARG A 64 10.81 -7.42 -12.35
CA ARG A 64 10.71 -5.99 -12.71
C ARG A 64 9.73 -5.23 -11.82
N LEU A 65 8.57 -5.82 -11.52
CA LEU A 65 7.58 -5.24 -10.63
C LEU A 65 8.15 -5.07 -9.22
N LEU A 66 8.80 -6.11 -8.69
CA LEU A 66 9.42 -6.06 -7.36
C LEU A 66 10.53 -5.00 -7.31
N ALA A 67 11.39 -4.93 -8.33
CA ALA A 67 12.41 -3.88 -8.43
C ALA A 67 11.80 -2.47 -8.46
N ALA A 68 10.67 -2.27 -9.14
CA ALA A 68 9.96 -0.99 -9.14
C ALA A 68 9.39 -0.64 -7.75
N ILE A 69 8.86 -1.63 -7.02
CA ILE A 69 8.38 -1.43 -5.63
C ILE A 69 9.55 -1.04 -4.72
N PHE A 70 10.69 -1.73 -4.81
CA PHE A 70 11.88 -1.43 -4.03
C PHE A 70 12.49 -0.07 -4.38
N TYR A 71 12.47 0.31 -5.66
CA TYR A 71 12.83 1.64 -6.10
C TYR A 71 11.93 2.73 -5.48
N LEU A 72 10.61 2.53 -5.48
CA LEU A 72 9.66 3.45 -4.81
C LEU A 72 9.91 3.53 -3.29
N ALA A 73 10.33 2.41 -2.68
CA ALA A 73 10.73 2.34 -1.28
C ALA A 73 12.12 2.92 -1.00
N ARG A 74 12.83 3.42 -2.02
CA ARG A 74 14.21 3.93 -1.92
C ARG A 74 15.21 2.91 -1.38
N ILE A 75 14.97 1.62 -1.64
CA ILE A 75 15.91 0.54 -1.30
C ILE A 75 16.98 0.49 -2.39
N PRO A 76 18.29 0.49 -2.04
CA PRO A 76 19.39 0.37 -2.98
C PRO A 76 19.30 -0.90 -3.85
N ILE A 77 19.72 -0.82 -5.12
CA ILE A 77 19.59 -1.91 -6.10
C ILE A 77 20.34 -3.18 -5.66
N ASP A 78 21.50 -3.03 -5.05
CA ASP A 78 22.30 -4.13 -4.49
C ASP A 78 21.58 -4.90 -3.37
N ARG A 79 20.52 -4.31 -2.81
CA ARG A 79 19.68 -4.91 -1.77
C ARG A 79 18.36 -5.48 -2.29
N HIS A 80 18.08 -5.39 -3.60
CA HIS A 80 16.83 -5.88 -4.19
C HIS A 80 16.72 -7.40 -4.24
N GLU A 81 17.81 -8.14 -4.07
CA GLU A 81 17.80 -9.61 -4.07
C GLU A 81 17.82 -10.20 -2.66
N LEU A 82 17.74 -9.36 -1.63
CA LEU A 82 17.70 -9.80 -0.23
C LEU A 82 16.33 -10.38 0.14
N GLU A 83 16.34 -11.30 1.09
CA GLU A 83 15.12 -11.79 1.72
C GLU A 83 14.52 -10.74 2.66
N LEU A 84 13.20 -10.80 2.87
CA LEU A 84 12.47 -9.78 3.63
C LEU A 84 13.05 -9.57 5.05
N TYR A 85 13.50 -10.63 5.73
CA TYR A 85 14.08 -10.54 7.08
C TYR A 85 15.46 -9.87 7.13
N GLN A 86 16.13 -9.72 5.98
CA GLN A 86 17.45 -9.09 5.87
C GLN A 86 17.35 -7.57 5.66
N LEU A 87 16.14 -7.06 5.43
CA LEU A 87 15.89 -5.62 5.36
C LEU A 87 15.97 -4.99 6.76
N THR A 88 16.53 -3.79 6.81
CA THR A 88 16.52 -2.99 8.04
C THR A 88 15.10 -2.55 8.39
N ASN A 89 14.88 -2.16 9.65
CA ASN A 89 13.59 -1.63 10.09
C ASN A 89 13.16 -0.38 9.27
N GLU A 90 14.11 0.45 8.85
CA GLU A 90 13.82 1.62 8.02
C GLU A 90 13.38 1.21 6.61
N GLU A 91 14.10 0.29 5.97
CA GLU A 91 13.74 -0.25 4.65
C GLU A 91 12.38 -0.94 4.69
N MET A 92 12.10 -1.70 5.75
CA MET A 92 10.78 -2.31 5.97
C MET A 92 9.67 -1.27 6.04
N CYS A 93 9.89 -0.20 6.82
CA CYS A 93 8.94 0.91 6.92
C CYS A 93 8.72 1.58 5.56
N ASN A 94 9.78 1.79 4.78
CA ASN A 94 9.68 2.41 3.46
C ASN A 94 9.01 1.50 2.44
N LEU A 95 9.26 0.19 2.51
CA LEU A 95 8.59 -0.81 1.68
C LEU A 95 7.08 -0.82 1.92
N ILE A 96 6.65 -0.85 3.18
CA ILE A 96 5.23 -0.78 3.54
C ILE A 96 4.59 0.51 3.01
N ARG A 97 5.29 1.65 3.09
CA ARG A 97 4.80 2.92 2.53
C ARG A 97 4.65 2.86 1.00
N ALA A 98 5.61 2.25 0.30
CA ALA A 98 5.55 2.07 -1.15
C ALA A 98 4.38 1.14 -1.56
N VAL A 99 4.19 0.03 -0.86
CA VAL A 99 3.05 -0.88 -1.08
C VAL A 99 1.72 -0.16 -0.82
N ASN A 100 1.62 0.63 0.25
CA ASN A 100 0.42 1.41 0.55
C ASN A 100 0.14 2.50 -0.49
N LEU A 101 1.18 3.10 -1.08
CA LEU A 101 1.05 4.03 -2.20
C LEU A 101 0.40 3.35 -3.41
N ILE A 102 0.90 2.16 -3.79
CA ILE A 102 0.35 1.35 -4.89
C ILE A 102 -1.08 0.88 -4.57
N LYS A 103 -1.34 0.49 -3.31
CA LYS A 103 -2.69 0.12 -2.87
C LYS A 103 -3.65 1.29 -3.01
N ALA A 104 -3.23 2.52 -2.71
CA ALA A 104 -4.05 3.70 -2.89
C ALA A 104 -4.36 3.98 -4.38
N THR A 105 -3.43 3.69 -5.31
CA THR A 105 -3.65 3.91 -6.75
C THR A 105 -4.63 2.91 -7.35
N SER A 106 -4.78 1.71 -6.76
CA SER A 106 -5.73 0.69 -7.25
C SER A 106 -7.17 1.20 -7.35
N VAL A 107 -7.58 2.14 -6.49
CA VAL A 107 -8.90 2.77 -6.53
C VAL A 107 -9.03 3.70 -7.74
N LEU A 108 -7.96 4.42 -8.10
CA LEU A 108 -7.94 5.31 -9.25
C LEU A 108 -7.93 4.52 -10.56
N PHE A 109 -7.23 3.38 -10.61
CA PHE A 109 -7.21 2.53 -11.80
C PHE A 109 -8.57 1.94 -12.16
N ARG A 110 -9.49 1.76 -11.19
CA ARG A 110 -10.87 1.34 -11.50
C ARG A 110 -11.62 2.33 -12.40
N ALA A 111 -11.19 3.59 -12.47
CA ALA A 111 -11.81 4.58 -13.33
C ALA A 111 -11.24 4.58 -14.76
N ILE A 112 -10.20 3.79 -15.04
CA ILE A 112 -9.42 3.84 -16.30
C ILE A 112 -9.30 2.45 -16.97
N ALA A 113 -9.45 1.36 -16.22
CA ALA A 113 -9.47 -0.02 -16.72
C ALA A 113 -10.91 -0.52 -16.91
#